data_AF-A0A7J2LEM6-F1
#
_entry.id   AF-A0A7J2LEM6-F1
#
_cell.length_a   1.000
_cell.length_b   1.000
_cell.length_c   1.000
_cell.angle_alpha   90.00
_cell.angle_beta   90.00
_cell.angle_gamma   90.00
#
_symmetry.space_group_name_H-M   'P 1'
#
loop_
_entity.id
_entity.type
_entity.pdbx_description
1 polymer ?
#
loop_
_entity_poly.entity_id
_entity_poly.type
_entity_poly.pdbx_seq_one_letter_code
_entity_poly.pdbx_strand_id
1 'polypeptide(L)'
;MCLNSFSPPFYLMRLEDFRRFELYSGVRVPSGSWLVLRLDGRGFGRLALELRARKPFDPRLARCLVDSARSVYQQGFNPALIYVASDELNILFIGEPPFGGRVEKLDSVLSGIISSSACLNLRRLFGVETVVSFDCRVVVLDEESFFGYIAWRQLDSERNCLNAYAYWILRASGMSPRRAAERLRGLKAQALIKLLRE
;
A
#
# COMPACT_ATOMS: atom_id res chain seq x y z
N MET A 1 -12.10 -67.05 14.66
CA MET A 1 -11.65 -66.63 16.01
C MET A 1 -10.25 -66.07 15.85
N CYS A 2 -9.90 -64.83 16.16
CA CYS A 2 -10.58 -63.74 16.85
C CYS A 2 -10.21 -62.41 16.18
N LEU A 3 -11.19 -61.51 16.12
CA LEU A 3 -11.00 -60.08 15.92
C LEU A 3 -10.23 -59.57 17.14
N ASN A 4 -8.95 -59.21 16.98
CA ASN A 4 -8.27 -58.41 17.99
C ASN A 4 -8.50 -56.93 17.66
N SER A 5 -9.53 -56.42 18.31
CA SER A 5 -9.82 -55.01 18.55
C SER A 5 -8.56 -54.27 18.97
N PHE A 6 -8.01 -53.48 18.05
CA PHE A 6 -6.96 -52.51 18.36
C PHE A 6 -7.62 -51.30 19.02
N SER A 7 -7.68 -51.30 20.36
CA SER A 7 -8.07 -50.12 21.13
C SER A 7 -6.87 -49.16 21.17
N PRO A 8 -6.96 -47.94 20.59
CA PRO A 8 -5.85 -47.01 20.61
C PRO A 8 -5.57 -46.57 22.07
N PRO A 9 -4.29 -46.39 22.46
CA PRO A 9 -3.94 -46.00 23.82
C PRO A 9 -4.51 -44.61 24.20
N PHE A 10 -4.80 -44.46 25.49
CA PHE A 10 -5.46 -43.33 26.17
C PHE A 10 -4.85 -41.92 25.95
N TYR A 11 -3.76 -41.81 25.19
CA TYR A 11 -3.04 -40.55 24.90
C TYR A 11 -3.44 -39.86 23.59
N LEU A 12 -4.36 -40.43 22.82
CA LEU A 12 -5.07 -39.70 21.77
C LEU A 12 -6.13 -38.79 22.41
N MET A 13 -5.68 -37.79 23.18
CA MET A 13 -6.48 -36.58 23.36
C MET A 13 -6.80 -36.09 21.96
N ARG A 14 -8.09 -36.06 21.58
CA ARG A 14 -8.50 -35.25 20.43
C ARG A 14 -8.11 -33.83 20.78
N LEU A 15 -6.96 -33.40 20.28
CA LEU A 15 -6.56 -32.01 20.35
C LEU A 15 -7.71 -31.17 19.80
N GLU A 16 -8.06 -30.12 20.52
CA GLU A 16 -9.11 -29.21 20.10
C GLU A 16 -8.80 -28.66 18.70
N ASP A 17 -9.81 -28.53 17.84
CA ASP A 17 -9.62 -27.90 16.53
C ASP A 17 -9.45 -26.39 16.71
N PHE A 18 -8.20 -25.94 16.77
CA PHE A 18 -7.88 -24.55 17.02
C PHE A 18 -8.15 -23.63 15.81
N ARG A 19 -8.50 -24.17 14.62
CA ARG A 19 -8.82 -23.35 13.44
C ARG A 19 -10.00 -22.42 13.69
N ARG A 20 -10.92 -22.79 14.59
CA ARG A 20 -12.05 -21.96 14.99
C ARG A 20 -11.65 -20.64 15.68
N PHE A 21 -10.42 -20.54 16.18
CA PHE A 21 -9.90 -19.31 16.79
C PHE A 21 -9.26 -18.37 15.77
N GLU A 22 -9.08 -18.79 14.52
CA GLU A 22 -8.60 -17.94 13.42
C GLU A 22 -9.74 -17.07 12.88
N LEU A 23 -10.10 -16.01 13.62
CA LEU A 23 -11.30 -15.19 13.37
C LEU A 23 -11.42 -14.66 11.93
N TYR A 24 -10.30 -14.29 11.29
CA TYR A 24 -10.31 -13.73 9.94
C TYR A 24 -10.25 -14.78 8.83
N SER A 25 -9.99 -16.05 9.14
CA SER A 25 -9.77 -17.11 8.13
C SER A 25 -10.96 -17.38 7.21
N GLY A 26 -12.16 -17.01 7.65
CA GLY A 26 -13.41 -17.18 6.90
C GLY A 26 -13.85 -15.94 6.10
N VAL A 27 -13.21 -14.78 6.29
CA VAL A 27 -13.64 -13.53 5.65
C VAL A 27 -13.17 -13.51 4.20
N ARG A 28 -14.11 -13.39 3.27
CA ARG A 28 -13.84 -13.41 1.83
C ARG A 28 -14.50 -12.24 1.14
N VAL A 29 -13.87 -11.78 0.06
CA VAL A 29 -14.50 -10.84 -0.86
C VAL A 29 -15.64 -11.53 -1.63
N PRO A 30 -16.73 -10.81 -1.95
CA PRO A 30 -17.77 -11.33 -2.82
C PRO A 30 -17.23 -11.70 -4.21
N SER A 31 -17.77 -12.76 -4.80
CA SER A 31 -17.40 -13.19 -6.16
C SER A 31 -17.91 -12.20 -7.21
N GLY A 32 -17.16 -12.04 -8.31
CA GLY A 32 -17.51 -11.15 -9.42
C GLY A 32 -17.25 -9.66 -9.15
N SER A 33 -16.73 -9.29 -7.97
CA SER A 33 -16.37 -7.90 -7.67
C SER A 33 -15.03 -7.49 -8.27
N TRP A 34 -14.85 -6.18 -8.48
CA TRP A 34 -13.56 -5.58 -8.74
C TRP A 34 -12.87 -5.32 -7.40
N LEU A 35 -11.72 -5.93 -7.22
CA LEU A 35 -10.99 -5.92 -5.95
C LEU A 35 -9.81 -4.97 -6.06
N VAL A 36 -9.82 -3.89 -5.28
CA VAL A 36 -8.65 -3.04 -5.08
C VAL A 36 -8.00 -3.34 -3.74
N LEU A 37 -6.73 -3.73 -3.78
CA LEU A 37 -5.88 -3.75 -2.59
C LEU A 37 -5.14 -2.42 -2.51
N ARG A 38 -5.48 -1.60 -1.53
CA ARG A 38 -4.81 -0.34 -1.26
C ARG A 38 -3.76 -0.53 -0.18
N LEU A 39 -2.51 -0.28 -0.51
CA LEU A 39 -1.38 -0.35 0.39
C LEU A 39 -0.83 1.04 0.67
N ASP A 40 -0.58 1.37 1.94
CA ASP A 40 -0.05 2.66 2.36
C ASP A 40 1.23 2.49 3.19
N GLY A 41 2.27 3.23 2.80
CA GLY A 41 3.59 3.18 3.43
C GLY A 41 3.59 3.77 4.83
N ARG A 42 3.85 2.93 5.84
CA ARG A 42 3.87 3.39 7.24
C ARG A 42 5.12 4.25 7.52
N GLY A 43 4.91 5.53 7.81
CA GLY A 43 5.97 6.43 8.24
C GLY A 43 6.90 6.92 7.13
N PHE A 44 6.45 6.87 5.87
CA PHE A 44 7.28 7.24 4.72
C PHE A 44 7.70 8.72 4.72
N GLY A 45 6.91 9.60 5.36
CA GLY A 45 7.32 11.00 5.59
C GLY A 45 8.61 11.12 6.41
N ARG A 46 8.76 10.31 7.45
CA ARG A 46 9.98 10.25 8.28
C ARG A 46 11.12 9.57 7.52
N LEU A 47 10.83 8.44 6.87
CA LEU A 47 11.79 7.73 6.03
C LEU A 47 12.42 8.65 4.98
N ALA A 48 11.62 9.46 4.28
CA ALA A 48 12.12 10.38 3.28
C ALA A 48 13.10 11.43 3.85
N LEU A 49 12.99 11.79 5.13
CA LEU A 49 13.96 12.66 5.80
C LEU A 49 15.25 11.92 6.12
N GLU A 50 15.16 10.69 6.64
CA GLU A 50 16.31 9.83 6.96
C GLU A 50 17.12 9.48 5.70
N LEU A 51 16.44 9.22 4.59
CA LEU A 51 17.04 9.00 3.27
C LEU A 51 17.66 10.27 2.64
N ARG A 52 17.46 11.44 3.27
CA ARG A 52 17.81 12.76 2.70
C ARG A 52 17.27 12.92 1.27
N ALA A 53 16.03 12.46 1.08
CA ALA A 53 15.39 12.48 -0.23
C ALA A 53 15.23 13.91 -0.74
N ARG A 54 15.45 14.10 -2.05
CA ARG A 54 15.23 15.38 -2.73
C ARG A 54 13.79 15.85 -2.52
N LYS A 55 13.62 17.17 -2.40
CA LYS A 55 12.32 17.82 -2.22
C LYS A 55 12.00 18.67 -3.47
N PRO A 56 10.72 18.78 -3.87
CA PRO A 56 9.55 18.16 -3.24
C PRO A 56 9.47 16.65 -3.45
N PHE A 57 10.03 16.12 -4.54
CA PHE A 57 10.00 14.70 -4.89
C PHE A 57 11.37 14.17 -5.28
N ASP A 58 11.70 12.97 -4.80
CA ASP A 58 12.91 12.25 -5.20
C ASP A 58 12.55 11.14 -6.20
N PRO A 59 13.03 11.20 -7.45
CA PRO A 59 12.71 10.21 -8.46
C PRO A 59 13.19 8.80 -8.09
N ARG A 60 14.19 8.68 -7.21
CA ARG A 60 14.65 7.37 -6.71
C ARG A 60 13.62 6.73 -5.79
N LEU A 61 12.92 7.52 -4.97
CA LEU A 61 11.86 7.00 -4.10
C LEU A 61 10.65 6.57 -4.92
N ALA A 62 10.26 7.36 -5.92
CA ALA A 62 9.23 6.97 -6.88
C ALA A 62 9.60 5.67 -7.62
N ARG A 63 10.85 5.57 -8.09
CA ARG A 63 11.35 4.35 -8.73
C ARG A 63 11.36 3.15 -7.80
N CYS A 64 11.74 3.35 -6.53
CA CYS A 64 11.68 2.32 -5.51
C CYS A 64 10.28 1.72 -5.38
N LEU A 65 9.25 2.56 -5.32
CA LEU A 65 7.86 2.12 -5.17
C LEU A 65 7.32 1.49 -6.46
N VAL A 66 7.65 2.02 -7.63
CA VAL A 66 7.28 1.40 -8.92
C VAL A 66 7.94 0.04 -9.10
N ASP A 67 9.22 -0.11 -8.76
CA ASP A 67 9.93 -1.40 -8.83
C ASP A 67 9.37 -2.38 -7.79
N SER A 68 8.88 -1.90 -6.65
CA SER A 68 8.19 -2.73 -5.65
C SER A 68 6.80 -3.13 -6.12
N ALA A 69 6.05 -2.26 -6.80
CA ALA A 69 4.79 -2.62 -7.44
C ALA A 69 4.98 -3.72 -8.50
N ARG A 70 6.07 -3.64 -9.27
CA ARG A 70 6.42 -4.65 -10.28
C ARG A 70 6.69 -6.03 -9.68
N SER A 71 7.15 -6.11 -8.43
CA SER A 71 7.40 -7.39 -7.80
C SER A 71 6.12 -8.21 -7.63
N VAL A 72 4.94 -7.57 -7.57
CA VAL A 72 3.64 -8.26 -7.54
C VAL A 72 3.48 -9.16 -8.77
N TYR A 73 3.77 -8.63 -9.97
CA TYR A 73 3.75 -9.44 -11.20
C TYR A 73 4.82 -10.54 -11.18
N GLN A 74 6.03 -10.23 -10.67
CA GLN A 74 7.14 -11.19 -10.59
C GLN A 74 6.85 -12.36 -9.63
N GLN A 75 5.99 -12.15 -8.63
CA GLN A 75 5.53 -13.19 -7.72
C GLN A 75 4.34 -14.01 -8.28
N GLY A 76 3.99 -13.83 -9.57
CA GLY A 76 3.00 -14.64 -10.26
C GLY A 76 1.55 -14.14 -10.14
N PHE A 77 1.33 -12.95 -9.56
CA PHE A 77 0.01 -12.32 -9.57
C PHE A 77 -0.24 -11.64 -10.91
N ASN A 78 -1.51 -11.53 -11.29
CA ASN A 78 -1.92 -10.88 -12.54
C ASN A 78 -2.96 -9.77 -12.28
N PRO A 79 -2.59 -8.68 -11.59
CA PRO A 79 -3.48 -7.54 -11.45
C PRO A 79 -3.70 -6.85 -12.81
N ALA A 80 -4.90 -6.30 -13.02
CA ALA A 80 -5.24 -5.55 -14.23
C ALA A 80 -4.57 -4.17 -14.26
N LEU A 81 -4.35 -3.57 -13.09
CA LEU A 81 -3.70 -2.27 -12.93
C LEU A 81 -2.99 -2.20 -11.57
N ILE A 82 -1.84 -1.51 -11.52
CA ILE A 82 -1.29 -0.99 -10.27
C ILE A 82 -1.06 0.50 -10.42
N TYR A 83 -1.84 1.31 -9.68
CA TYR A 83 -1.66 2.75 -9.60
C TYR A 83 -0.80 3.09 -8.38
N VAL A 84 0.29 3.84 -8.60
CA VAL A 84 1.24 4.22 -7.54
C VAL A 84 1.30 5.74 -7.46
N ALA A 85 1.10 6.28 -6.27
CA ALA A 85 1.23 7.72 -6.01
C ALA A 85 1.69 8.00 -4.59
N SER A 86 2.64 8.92 -4.42
CA SER A 86 3.35 9.13 -3.15
C SER A 86 3.93 7.80 -2.65
N ASP A 87 3.46 7.32 -1.50
CA ASP A 87 3.77 6.09 -0.77
C ASP A 87 2.59 5.09 -0.79
N GLU A 88 1.55 5.37 -1.59
CA GLU A 88 0.36 4.55 -1.74
C GLU A 88 0.42 3.73 -3.05
N LEU A 89 -0.02 2.48 -2.98
CA LEU A 89 -0.22 1.59 -4.13
C LEU A 89 -1.66 1.10 -4.14
N ASN A 90 -2.33 1.15 -5.29
CA ASN A 90 -3.68 0.64 -5.51
C ASN A 90 -3.60 -0.46 -6.57
N ILE A 91 -3.75 -1.72 -6.14
CA ILE A 91 -3.62 -2.91 -6.99
C ILE A 91 -5.02 -3.43 -7.33
N LEU A 92 -5.42 -3.37 -8.59
CA LEU A 92 -6.72 -3.86 -9.06
C LEU A 92 -6.61 -5.31 -9.55
N PHE A 93 -7.48 -6.16 -9.03
CA PHE A 93 -7.79 -7.48 -9.57
C PHE A 93 -9.21 -7.47 -10.14
N ILE A 94 -9.35 -7.97 -11.37
CA ILE A 94 -10.63 -8.19 -12.04
C ILE A 94 -10.77 -9.70 -12.26
N GLY A 95 -11.95 -10.26 -11.96
CA GLY A 95 -12.21 -11.69 -12.06
C GLY A 95 -11.89 -12.44 -10.77
N GLU A 96 -11.30 -13.63 -10.88
CA GLU A 96 -11.03 -14.49 -9.72
C GLU A 96 -9.95 -13.89 -8.82
N PRO A 97 -10.27 -13.56 -7.56
CA PRO A 97 -9.30 -12.95 -6.65
C PRO A 97 -8.23 -13.97 -6.23
N PRO A 98 -6.98 -13.51 -6.02
CA PRO A 98 -5.96 -14.35 -5.41
C PRO A 98 -6.45 -14.98 -4.09
N PHE A 99 -5.92 -16.16 -3.77
CA PHE A 99 -6.27 -16.89 -2.55
C PHE A 99 -7.77 -17.22 -2.39
N GLY A 100 -8.54 -17.22 -3.49
CA GLY A 100 -9.99 -17.38 -3.46
C GLY A 100 -10.66 -16.28 -2.63
N GLY A 101 -10.08 -15.08 -2.62
CA GLY A 101 -10.67 -13.90 -2.01
C GLY A 101 -10.52 -13.79 -0.50
N ARG A 102 -9.73 -14.65 0.14
CA ARG A 102 -9.44 -14.60 1.59
C ARG A 102 -8.76 -13.29 1.97
N VAL A 103 -9.47 -12.43 2.70
CA VAL A 103 -9.05 -11.06 3.01
C VAL A 103 -7.70 -11.03 3.74
N GLU A 104 -7.54 -11.87 4.76
CA GLU A 104 -6.32 -11.94 5.55
C GLU A 104 -5.09 -12.41 4.74
N LYS A 105 -5.30 -13.25 3.72
CA LYS A 105 -4.21 -13.67 2.82
C LYS A 105 -3.87 -12.57 1.81
N LEU A 106 -4.87 -11.91 1.24
CA LEU A 106 -4.68 -10.76 0.37
C LEU A 106 -3.89 -9.67 1.10
N ASP A 107 -4.32 -9.29 2.30
CA ASP A 107 -3.69 -8.24 3.08
C ASP A 107 -2.26 -8.59 3.47
N SER A 108 -2.04 -9.77 4.07
CA SER A 108 -0.73 -10.15 4.59
C SER A 108 0.30 -10.45 3.50
N VAL A 109 -0.09 -11.12 2.41
CA VAL A 109 0.87 -11.53 1.38
C VAL A 109 1.28 -10.34 0.52
N LEU A 110 0.34 -9.51 0.07
CA LEU A 110 0.68 -8.38 -0.80
C LEU A 110 1.43 -7.29 -0.02
N SER A 111 1.06 -7.01 1.23
CA SER A 111 1.87 -6.12 2.08
C SER A 111 3.26 -6.67 2.34
N GLY A 112 3.40 -7.98 2.55
CA GLY A 112 4.70 -8.65 2.70
C GLY A 112 5.59 -8.52 1.46
N ILE A 113 5.03 -8.75 0.26
CA ILE A 113 5.74 -8.61 -1.01
C ILE A 113 6.21 -7.17 -1.22
N ILE A 114 5.30 -6.19 -1.07
CA ILE A 114 5.64 -4.77 -1.28
C ILE A 114 6.66 -4.30 -0.25
N SER A 115 6.51 -4.66 1.03
CA SER A 115 7.45 -4.29 2.09
C SER A 115 8.84 -4.87 1.83
N SER A 116 8.92 -6.17 1.52
CA SER A 116 10.19 -6.84 1.24
C SER A 116 10.87 -6.25 0.00
N SER A 117 10.13 -6.06 -1.09
CA SER A 117 10.69 -5.47 -2.30
C SER A 117 11.13 -4.03 -2.09
N ALA A 118 10.39 -3.25 -1.30
CA ALA A 118 10.77 -1.87 -0.98
C ALA A 118 12.06 -1.82 -0.16
N CYS A 119 12.24 -2.69 0.84
CA CYS A 119 13.51 -2.80 1.57
C CYS A 119 14.70 -3.06 0.62
N LEU A 120 14.57 -4.03 -0.29
CA LEU A 120 15.62 -4.38 -1.25
C LEU A 120 15.91 -3.22 -2.23
N ASN A 121 14.86 -2.56 -2.71
CA ASN A 121 14.99 -1.43 -3.62
C ASN A 121 15.58 -0.18 -2.93
N LEU A 122 15.26 0.08 -1.66
CA LEU A 122 15.87 1.14 -0.87
C LEU A 122 17.37 0.90 -0.69
N ARG A 123 17.79 -0.33 -0.36
CA ARG A 123 19.20 -0.70 -0.31
C ARG A 123 19.89 -0.44 -1.65
N ARG A 124 19.27 -0.86 -2.75
CA ARG A 124 19.84 -0.69 -4.11
C ARG A 124 19.93 0.78 -4.56
N LEU A 125 18.90 1.59 -4.29
CA LEU A 125 18.76 2.94 -4.86
C LEU A 125 19.30 4.05 -3.95
N PHE A 126 19.31 3.82 -2.63
CA PHE A 126 19.78 4.77 -1.63
C PHE A 126 21.00 4.28 -0.86
N GLY A 127 21.38 3.01 -0.96
CA GLY A 127 22.47 2.43 -0.16
C GLY A 127 22.11 2.31 1.32
N VAL A 128 20.82 2.29 1.66
CA VAL A 128 20.33 2.29 3.04
C VAL A 128 19.67 0.96 3.35
N GLU A 129 20.08 0.34 4.45
CA GLU A 129 19.40 -0.81 5.03
C GLU A 129 18.41 -0.31 6.08
N THR A 130 17.13 -0.45 5.78
CA THR A 130 16.05 -0.05 6.68
C THR A 130 14.87 -0.98 6.50
N VAL A 131 14.05 -1.09 7.54
CA VAL A 131 12.78 -1.80 7.48
C VAL A 131 11.70 -0.80 7.09
N VAL A 132 10.87 -1.20 6.12
CA VAL A 132 9.63 -0.51 5.79
C VAL A 132 8.48 -1.47 5.91
N SER A 133 7.29 -0.93 6.14
CA SER A 133 6.06 -1.71 6.22
C SER A 133 4.95 -0.96 5.52
N PHE A 134 4.02 -1.72 4.97
CA PHE A 134 2.81 -1.21 4.35
C PHE A 134 1.61 -1.78 5.09
N ASP A 135 0.61 -0.94 5.38
CA ASP A 135 -0.73 -1.48 5.65
C ASP A 135 -1.35 -1.95 4.33
N CYS A 136 -2.39 -2.78 4.39
CA CYS A 136 -3.18 -3.17 3.24
C CYS A 136 -4.65 -3.12 3.62
N ARG A 137 -5.48 -2.66 2.69
CA ARG A 137 -6.93 -2.59 2.82
C ARG A 137 -7.57 -3.15 1.57
N VAL A 138 -8.46 -4.11 1.78
CA VAL A 138 -9.36 -4.63 0.75
C VAL A 138 -10.50 -3.63 0.49
N VAL A 139 -10.62 -3.16 -0.74
CA VAL A 139 -11.73 -2.33 -1.23
C VAL A 139 -12.45 -3.10 -2.32
N VAL A 140 -13.73 -3.40 -2.08
CA VAL A 140 -14.58 -4.14 -3.01
C VAL A 140 -15.45 -3.14 -3.75
N LEU A 141 -15.38 -3.14 -5.08
CA LEU A 141 -16.06 -2.20 -5.97
C LEU A 141 -16.75 -2.96 -7.11
N ASP A 142 -17.67 -2.31 -7.79
CA ASP A 142 -18.06 -2.64 -9.15
C ASP A 142 -17.22 -1.83 -10.16
N GLU A 143 -17.42 -2.10 -11.44
CA GLU A 143 -16.71 -1.42 -12.53
C GLU A 143 -16.96 0.10 -12.54
N GLU A 144 -18.21 0.54 -12.37
CA GLU A 144 -18.56 1.96 -12.39
C GLU A 144 -17.91 2.72 -11.22
N SER A 145 -17.99 2.15 -10.02
CA SER A 145 -17.40 2.72 -8.79
C SER A 145 -15.88 2.72 -8.83
N PHE A 146 -15.25 1.79 -9.55
CA PHE A 146 -13.79 1.75 -9.70
C PHE A 146 -13.25 3.01 -10.39
N PHE A 147 -13.90 3.48 -11.46
CA PHE A 147 -13.44 4.70 -12.14
C PHE A 147 -13.55 5.92 -11.24
N GLY A 148 -14.65 6.04 -10.48
CA GLY A 148 -14.80 7.07 -9.45
C GLY A 148 -13.72 6.98 -8.36
N TYR A 149 -13.41 5.77 -7.91
CA TYR A 149 -12.36 5.50 -6.93
C TYR A 149 -10.97 5.94 -7.40
N ILE A 150 -10.56 5.55 -8.61
CA ILE A 150 -9.25 5.94 -9.14
C ILE A 150 -9.19 7.45 -9.41
N ALA A 151 -10.26 8.05 -9.93
CA ALA A 151 -10.33 9.51 -10.08
C ALA A 151 -10.16 10.22 -8.73
N TRP A 152 -10.82 9.73 -7.68
CA TRP A 152 -10.64 10.24 -6.32
C TRP A 152 -9.19 10.10 -5.82
N ARG A 153 -8.51 9.00 -6.18
CA ARG A 153 -7.10 8.81 -5.82
C ARG A 153 -6.12 9.67 -6.59
N GLN A 154 -6.40 9.91 -7.86
CA GLN A 154 -5.64 10.84 -8.67
C GLN A 154 -5.79 12.29 -8.18
N LEU A 155 -7.01 12.73 -7.89
CA LEU A 155 -7.29 14.09 -7.38
C LEU A 155 -6.62 14.37 -6.04
N ASP A 156 -6.61 13.40 -5.13
CA ASP A 156 -5.91 13.53 -3.85
C ASP A 156 -4.39 13.62 -4.04
N SER A 157 -3.85 12.76 -4.90
CA SER A 157 -2.43 12.79 -5.27
C SER A 157 -2.01 14.12 -5.90
N GLU A 158 -2.83 14.66 -6.79
CA GLU A 158 -2.61 15.96 -7.43
C GLU A 158 -2.64 17.09 -6.41
N ARG A 159 -3.63 17.10 -5.51
CA ARG A 159 -3.73 18.10 -4.45
C ARG A 159 -2.52 18.04 -3.53
N ASN A 160 -2.08 16.85 -3.13
CA ASN A 160 -0.89 16.67 -2.31
C ASN A 160 0.37 17.12 -3.05
N CYS A 161 0.45 16.83 -4.35
CA CYS A 161 1.54 17.27 -5.22
C CYS A 161 1.68 18.80 -5.25
N LEU A 162 0.58 19.50 -5.55
CA LEU A 162 0.54 20.97 -5.60
C LEU A 162 0.91 21.59 -4.25
N ASN A 163 0.36 21.07 -3.15
CA ASN A 163 0.69 21.57 -1.81
C ASN A 163 2.16 21.34 -1.45
N ALA A 164 2.72 20.18 -1.78
CA ALA A 164 4.12 19.88 -1.52
C ALA A 164 5.04 20.80 -2.34
N TYR A 165 4.79 20.98 -3.64
CA TYR A 165 5.55 21.92 -4.46
C TYR A 165 5.51 23.34 -3.89
N ALA A 166 4.32 23.86 -3.60
CA ALA A 166 4.16 25.20 -3.05
C ALA A 166 4.90 25.35 -1.72
N TYR A 167 4.82 24.35 -0.84
CA TYR A 167 5.53 24.33 0.43
C TYR A 167 7.04 24.41 0.23
N TRP A 168 7.61 23.56 -0.62
CA TRP A 168 9.06 23.51 -0.80
C TRP A 168 9.62 24.73 -1.53
N ILE A 169 8.86 25.37 -2.43
CA ILE A 169 9.24 26.67 -3.01
C ILE A 169 9.29 27.76 -1.94
N LEU A 170 8.28 27.86 -1.07
CA LEU A 170 8.30 28.82 0.04
C LEU A 170 9.47 28.55 1.00
N ARG A 171 9.79 27.28 1.26
CA ARG A 171 10.96 26.93 2.08
C ARG A 171 12.28 27.35 1.40
N ALA A 172 12.38 27.19 0.08
CA ALA A 172 13.54 27.62 -0.70
C ALA A 172 13.73 29.14 -0.73
N SER A 173 12.64 29.92 -0.63
CA SER A 173 12.70 31.39 -0.50
C SER A 173 13.03 31.90 0.91
N GLY A 174 13.41 31.01 1.83
CA GLY A 174 13.82 31.35 3.19
C GLY A 174 12.67 31.41 4.21
N MET A 175 11.44 31.11 3.82
CA MET A 175 10.29 31.11 4.75
C MET A 175 10.40 29.95 5.75
N SER A 176 10.18 30.21 7.04
CA SER A 176 10.20 29.17 8.09
C SER A 176 9.11 28.09 7.89
N PRO A 177 9.25 26.87 8.44
CA PRO A 177 8.26 25.80 8.27
C PRO A 177 6.85 26.22 8.71
N ARG A 178 6.76 26.91 9.85
CA ARG A 178 5.50 27.41 10.41
C ARG A 178 4.85 28.44 9.50
N ARG A 179 5.60 29.43 9.02
CA ARG A 179 5.08 30.47 8.13
C ARG A 179 4.65 29.90 6.78
N ALA A 180 5.40 28.95 6.23
CA ALA A 180 5.02 28.28 4.98
C ALA A 180 3.70 27.51 5.15
N ALA A 181 3.56 26.73 6.23
CA ALA A 181 2.33 26.00 6.53
C ALA A 181 1.13 26.94 6.78
N GLU A 182 1.34 28.06 7.48
CA GLU A 182 0.30 29.09 7.70
C GLU A 182 -0.12 29.74 6.39
N ARG A 183 0.83 30.09 5.50
CA ARG A 183 0.55 30.72 4.20
C ARG A 183 -0.24 29.82 3.25
N LEU A 184 0.00 28.51 3.30
CA LEU A 184 -0.69 27.53 2.44
C LEU A 184 -2.05 27.09 3.02
N ARG A 185 -2.34 27.40 4.27
CA ARG A 185 -3.55 26.93 4.95
C ARG A 185 -4.80 27.44 4.23
N GLY A 186 -5.65 26.51 3.82
CA GLY A 186 -6.94 26.82 3.18
C GLY A 186 -6.84 27.29 1.73
N LEU A 187 -5.65 27.32 1.12
CA LEU A 187 -5.52 27.68 -0.29
C LEU A 187 -6.13 26.60 -1.18
N LYS A 188 -6.85 27.06 -2.22
CA LYS A 188 -7.38 26.21 -3.29
C LYS A 188 -6.33 25.99 -4.38
N ALA A 189 -6.51 24.96 -5.20
CA ALA A 189 -5.58 24.58 -6.28
C ALA A 189 -5.19 25.77 -7.17
N GLN A 190 -6.15 26.61 -7.59
CA GLN A 190 -5.88 27.78 -8.45
C GLN A 190 -4.89 28.77 -7.81
N ALA A 191 -4.99 28.99 -6.50
CA ALA A 191 -4.11 29.89 -5.77
C ALA A 191 -2.71 29.29 -5.60
N LEU A 192 -2.62 27.97 -5.39
CA LEU A 192 -1.34 27.25 -5.39
C LEU A 192 -0.66 27.37 -6.75
N ILE A 193 -1.38 27.11 -7.85
CA ILE A 193 -0.84 27.22 -9.21
C ILE A 193 -0.33 28.63 -9.50
N LYS A 194 -1.05 29.67 -9.06
CA LYS A 194 -0.58 31.05 -9.20
C LYS A 194 0.73 31.29 -8.46
N LEU A 195 0.83 30.84 -7.20
CA LEU A 195 2.05 30.93 -6.39
C LEU A 195 3.23 30.18 -7.02
N LEU A 196 2.99 29.05 -7.70
CA LEU A 196 4.03 28.29 -8.39
C LEU A 196 4.57 28.97 -9.67
N ARG A 197 3.88 30.00 -10.18
CA ARG A 197 4.27 30.74 -11.40
C ARG A 197 4.98 32.06 -11.10
N GLU A 198 5.00 32.49 -9.83
CA GLU A 198 5.69 33.67 -9.33
C GLU A 198 7.14 33.32 -8.95
#